data_AF-A0A645EK63-F1
#
_entry.id   AF-A0A645EK63-F1
#
_cell.length_a   1.000
_cell.length_b   1.000
_cell.length_c   1.000
_cell.angle_alpha   90.00
_cell.angle_beta   90.00
_cell.angle_gamma   90.00
#
_symmetry.space_group_name_H-M   'P 1'
#
loop_
_entity.id
_entity.type
_entity.pdbx_description
1 polymer ?
#
loop_
_entity_poly.entity_id
_entity_poly.type
_entity_poly.pdbx_seq_one_letter_code
_entity_poly.pdbx_strand_id
1 'polypeptide(L)'
;MYKIYNNTFYEDLYSNFLEFYIKFKYKKNLSQSSWIKQELGVHRILFNSYLNEDKKIQYQFVTIFSKYGIHIFCVNTIHGTITGSTNDTYWKNEKTTTTTRFLNPTKACESHKKYIEDLIKSNTPIQISILFSNDTDVSKVKSNYDVCLFKDFIHCIKKDTECITNENIVTEFEKCIGR
;
A
#
# COMPACT_ATOMS: atom_id res chain seq x y z
N MET A 1 0.67 -20.32 -3.91
CA MET A 1 0.14 -19.55 -2.76
C MET A 1 1.25 -19.10 -1.83
N TYR A 2 2.13 -19.97 -1.31
CA TYR A 2 3.27 -19.51 -0.53
C TYR A 2 4.14 -18.48 -1.28
N LYS A 3 4.45 -18.72 -2.56
CA LYS A 3 5.15 -17.73 -3.42
C LYS A 3 4.42 -16.40 -3.63
N ILE A 4 3.10 -16.34 -3.41
CA ILE A 4 2.31 -15.10 -3.53
C ILE A 4 2.41 -14.31 -2.22
N TYR A 5 2.55 -15.01 -1.09
CA TYR A 5 2.70 -14.42 0.23
C TYR A 5 4.14 -14.00 0.49
N ASN A 6 5.09 -14.89 0.20
CA ASN A 6 6.47 -14.76 0.62
C ASN A 6 7.22 -13.64 -0.10
N ASN A 7 7.96 -12.81 0.65
CA ASN A 7 8.65 -11.61 0.15
C ASN A 7 7.70 -10.60 -0.53
N THR A 8 6.45 -10.53 -0.07
CA THR A 8 5.49 -9.52 -0.51
C THR A 8 4.90 -8.82 0.70
N PHE A 9 4.25 -7.69 0.47
CA PHE A 9 3.60 -6.94 1.55
C PHE A 9 2.53 -7.74 2.30
N TYR A 10 2.05 -8.88 1.78
CA TYR A 10 1.16 -9.76 2.53
C TYR A 10 1.78 -10.33 3.81
N GLU A 11 3.11 -10.48 3.87
CA GLU A 11 3.81 -10.90 5.10
C GLU A 11 3.64 -9.89 6.23
N ASP A 12 3.75 -8.60 5.92
CA ASP A 12 3.57 -7.52 6.90
C ASP A 12 2.08 -7.20 7.14
N LEU A 13 1.16 -7.59 6.24
CA LEU A 13 -0.27 -7.34 6.43
C LEU A 13 -0.96 -8.37 7.32
N TYR A 14 -0.56 -9.65 7.31
CA TYR A 14 -1.26 -10.74 8.00
C TYR A 14 -0.40 -11.38 9.07
N SER A 15 -1.03 -11.89 10.13
CA SER A 15 -0.30 -12.44 11.28
C SER A 15 0.60 -13.63 10.92
N ASN A 16 0.22 -14.38 9.89
CA ASN A 16 1.00 -15.51 9.35
C ASN A 16 0.42 -15.99 8.01
N PHE A 17 1.16 -16.89 7.35
CA PHE A 17 0.74 -17.53 6.10
C PHE A 17 -0.58 -18.30 6.23
N LEU A 18 -0.89 -18.93 7.37
CA LEU A 18 -2.11 -19.71 7.53
C LEU A 18 -3.36 -18.81 7.49
N GLU A 19 -3.32 -17.67 8.20
CA GLU A 19 -4.37 -16.66 8.14
C GLU A 19 -4.59 -16.18 6.70
N PHE A 20 -3.50 -15.79 6.02
CA PHE A 20 -3.55 -15.37 4.63
C PHE A 20 -4.15 -16.46 3.74
N TYR A 21 -3.66 -17.70 3.84
CA TYR A 21 -4.10 -18.82 3.03
C TYR A 21 -5.60 -19.11 3.20
N ILE A 22 -6.10 -19.12 4.44
CA ILE A 22 -7.53 -19.35 4.71
C ILE A 22 -8.38 -18.22 4.11
N LYS A 23 -7.98 -16.97 4.31
CA LYS A 23 -8.70 -15.80 3.83
C LYS A 23 -8.69 -15.69 2.31
N PHE A 24 -7.55 -15.96 1.68
CA PHE A 24 -7.37 -15.92 0.23
C PHE A 24 -8.12 -17.05 -0.47
N LYS A 25 -7.92 -18.30 -0.03
CA LYS A 25 -8.43 -19.48 -0.75
C LYS A 25 -9.90 -19.78 -0.44
N TYR A 26 -10.29 -19.73 0.82
CA TYR A 26 -11.60 -20.24 1.26
C TYR A 26 -12.60 -19.10 1.49
N LYS A 27 -12.22 -18.07 2.26
CA LYS A 27 -13.13 -16.96 2.55
C LYS A 27 -13.26 -15.97 1.39
N LYS A 28 -12.28 -15.93 0.48
CA LYS A 28 -12.14 -14.95 -0.59
C LYS A 28 -12.29 -13.51 -0.08
N ASN A 29 -11.80 -13.25 1.13
CA ASN A 29 -11.95 -11.96 1.80
C ASN A 29 -10.65 -11.62 2.53
N LEU A 30 -9.88 -10.73 1.91
CA LEU A 30 -8.64 -10.16 2.41
C LEU A 30 -8.84 -8.78 3.05
N SER A 31 -10.09 -8.34 3.29
CA SER A 31 -10.35 -6.99 3.80
C SER A 31 -10.03 -6.79 5.29
N GLN A 32 -9.58 -7.83 5.99
CA GLN A 32 -9.32 -7.79 7.42
C GLN A 32 -8.11 -8.64 7.75
N SER A 33 -7.28 -8.16 8.69
CA SER A 33 -6.14 -8.87 9.25
C SER A 33 -6.23 -8.91 10.77
N SER A 34 -5.89 -10.04 11.38
CA SER A 34 -5.89 -10.19 12.84
C SER A 34 -4.77 -9.35 13.47
N TRP A 35 -3.60 -9.29 12.84
CA TRP A 35 -2.48 -8.48 13.29
C TRP A 35 -2.79 -6.98 13.20
N ILE A 36 -3.31 -6.50 12.06
CA ILE A 36 -3.71 -5.08 11.93
C ILE A 36 -4.84 -4.75 12.91
N LYS A 37 -5.73 -5.70 13.22
CA LYS A 37 -6.77 -5.50 14.23
C LYS A 37 -6.19 -5.24 15.62
N GLN A 38 -5.09 -5.92 15.98
CA GLN A 38 -4.40 -5.68 17.24
C GLN A 38 -3.75 -4.29 17.25
N GLU A 39 -3.17 -3.88 16.12
CA GLU A 39 -2.44 -2.61 16.01
C GLU A 39 -3.35 -1.36 15.90
N LEU A 40 -4.41 -1.42 15.09
CA LEU A 40 -5.24 -0.28 14.71
C LEU A 40 -6.70 -0.39 15.18
N GLY A 41 -7.14 -1.56 15.64
CA GLY A 41 -8.55 -1.85 15.92
C GLY A 41 -9.35 -2.17 14.66
N VAL A 42 -10.57 -1.64 14.57
CA VAL A 42 -11.43 -1.85 13.39
C VAL A 42 -10.76 -1.25 12.15
N HIS A 43 -10.65 -2.04 11.09
CA HIS A 43 -10.09 -1.60 9.83
C HIS A 43 -10.70 -2.35 8.64
N ARG A 44 -10.44 -1.84 7.44
CA ARG A 44 -10.64 -2.53 6.16
C ARG A 44 -9.44 -2.38 5.24
N ILE A 45 -9.19 -3.40 4.44
CA ILE A 45 -8.09 -3.43 3.46
C ILE A 45 -8.67 -3.60 2.06
N LEU A 46 -8.25 -2.75 1.14
CA LEU A 46 -8.58 -2.80 -0.28
C LEU A 46 -7.29 -2.98 -1.09
N PHE A 47 -7.33 -3.85 -2.09
CA PHE A 47 -6.21 -4.12 -2.98
C PHE A 47 -6.58 -3.68 -4.39
N ASN A 48 -5.77 -2.81 -5.00
CA ASN A 48 -5.91 -2.41 -6.39
C ASN A 48 -4.63 -2.76 -7.14
N SER A 49 -4.77 -3.30 -8.35
CA SER A 49 -3.63 -3.59 -9.23
C SER A 49 -3.91 -3.02 -10.60
N TYR A 50 -2.95 -2.25 -11.13
CA TYR A 50 -2.99 -1.69 -12.46
C TYR A 50 -2.10 -2.52 -13.37
N LEU A 51 -2.66 -2.97 -14.48
CA LEU A 51 -1.95 -3.78 -15.46
C LEU A 51 -1.44 -2.91 -16.60
N ASN A 52 -0.26 -3.24 -17.13
CA ASN A 52 0.22 -2.68 -18.38
C ASN A 52 -0.45 -3.38 -19.60
N GLU A 53 -0.07 -2.97 -20.80
CA GLU A 53 -0.58 -3.54 -22.06
C GLU A 53 -0.33 -5.07 -22.18
N ASP A 54 0.77 -5.57 -21.59
CA ASP A 54 1.11 -6.99 -21.52
C ASP A 54 0.34 -7.77 -20.43
N LYS A 55 -0.65 -7.15 -19.78
CA LYS A 55 -1.39 -7.70 -18.63
C LYS A 55 -0.51 -8.04 -17.42
N LYS A 56 0.68 -7.44 -17.33
CA LYS A 56 1.56 -7.53 -16.16
C LYS A 56 1.23 -6.42 -15.19
N ILE A 57 1.35 -6.72 -13.90
CA ILE A 57 1.14 -5.75 -12.84
C ILE A 57 2.22 -4.65 -12.94
N GLN A 58 1.79 -3.42 -13.18
CA GLN A 58 2.63 -2.24 -13.25
C GLN A 58 2.65 -1.49 -11.91
N TYR A 59 1.50 -1.37 -11.26
CA TYR A 59 1.37 -0.75 -9.94
C TYR A 59 0.44 -1.57 -9.05
N GLN A 60 0.77 -1.65 -7.77
CA GLN A 60 -0.08 -2.22 -6.74
C GLN A 60 -0.32 -1.19 -5.66
N PHE A 61 -1.58 -1.06 -5.26
CA PHE A 61 -1.99 -0.21 -4.17
C PHE A 61 -2.70 -1.05 -3.11
N VAL A 62 -2.37 -0.77 -1.86
CA VAL A 62 -3.08 -1.29 -0.69
C VAL A 62 -3.63 -0.11 0.08
N THR A 63 -4.96 -0.03 0.16
CA THR A 63 -5.64 1.03 0.89
C THR A 63 -6.19 0.49 2.20
N ILE A 64 -5.81 1.12 3.30
CA ILE A 64 -6.22 0.75 4.65
C ILE A 64 -7.13 1.85 5.20
N PHE A 65 -8.35 1.46 5.52
CA PHE A 65 -9.34 2.30 6.19
C PHE A 65 -9.24 2.02 7.69
N SER A 66 -8.99 3.04 8.49
CA SER A 66 -8.86 2.90 9.95
C SER A 66 -9.37 4.15 10.66
N LYS A 67 -9.37 4.14 11.99
CA LYS A 67 -9.71 5.33 12.78
C LYS A 67 -8.79 6.53 12.52
N TYR A 68 -7.59 6.32 11.96
CA TYR A 68 -6.59 7.34 11.65
C TYR A 68 -6.73 7.96 10.25
N GLY A 69 -7.80 7.65 9.51
CA GLY A 69 -7.94 8.10 8.13
C GLY A 69 -7.89 6.94 7.13
N ILE A 70 -7.76 7.31 5.87
CA ILE A 70 -7.59 6.38 4.74
C ILE A 70 -6.14 6.49 4.27
N HIS A 71 -5.41 5.39 4.39
CA HIS A 71 -3.99 5.32 4.08
C HIS A 71 -3.77 4.44 2.88
N ILE A 72 -3.26 5.01 1.81
CA ILE A 72 -2.97 4.33 0.55
C ILE A 72 -1.46 4.04 0.49
N PHE A 73 -1.10 2.82 0.17
CA PHE A 73 0.29 2.43 -0.02
C PHE A 73 0.54 1.97 -1.45
N CYS A 74 1.41 2.66 -2.18
CA CYS A 74 1.93 2.20 -3.47
C CYS A 74 3.05 1.18 -3.20
N VAL A 75 2.76 -0.10 -3.39
CA VAL A 75 3.64 -1.20 -2.99
C VAL A 75 4.63 -1.53 -4.11
N ASN A 76 5.93 -1.49 -3.80
CA ASN A 76 7.02 -1.93 -4.66
C ASN A 76 7.83 -3.04 -3.98
N THR A 77 7.98 -4.18 -4.66
CA THR A 77 8.83 -5.29 -4.21
C THR A 77 10.27 -5.17 -4.73
N ILE A 78 10.68 -3.96 -5.11
CA ILE A 78 12.01 -3.70 -5.65
C ILE A 78 13.02 -3.64 -4.50
N HIS A 79 14.05 -4.48 -4.59
CA HIS A 79 15.18 -4.56 -3.66
C HIS A 79 16.40 -3.79 -4.18
N GLY A 80 17.25 -3.27 -3.27
CA GLY A 80 18.47 -2.52 -3.58
C GLY A 80 18.42 -1.09 -3.05
N THR A 81 19.25 -0.20 -3.60
CA THR A 81 19.23 1.23 -3.27
C THR A 81 18.42 1.99 -4.30
N ILE A 82 17.39 2.71 -3.85
CA ILE A 82 16.52 3.50 -4.71
C ILE A 82 16.98 4.96 -4.70
N THR A 83 17.15 5.52 -5.89
CA THR A 83 17.47 6.93 -6.07
C THR A 83 16.54 7.57 -7.08
N GLY A 84 16.09 8.79 -6.80
CA GLY A 84 15.17 9.52 -7.66
C GLY A 84 14.49 10.66 -6.93
N SER A 85 13.84 11.53 -7.71
CA SER A 85 13.10 12.67 -7.22
C SER A 85 11.68 12.72 -7.79
N THR A 86 10.81 13.53 -7.19
CA THR A 86 9.42 13.72 -7.64
C THR A 86 9.29 14.06 -9.13
N ASN A 87 10.21 14.88 -9.64
CA ASN A 87 10.15 15.41 -11.00
C ASN A 87 10.77 14.47 -12.05
N ASP A 88 11.45 13.41 -11.61
CA ASP A 88 12.05 12.45 -12.54
C ASP A 88 10.97 11.58 -13.19
N THR A 89 11.13 11.28 -14.48
CA THR A 89 10.24 10.32 -15.15
C THR A 89 10.49 8.89 -14.68
N TYR A 90 11.75 8.57 -14.36
CA TYR A 90 12.18 7.25 -13.92
C TYR A 90 13.04 7.37 -12.67
N TRP A 91 12.84 6.46 -11.72
CA TRP A 91 13.77 6.25 -10.61
C TRP A 91 14.76 5.16 -10.97
N LYS A 92 15.89 5.14 -10.25
CA LYS A 92 16.93 4.12 -10.41
C LYS A 92 16.87 3.14 -9.24
N ASN A 93 17.18 1.89 -9.56
CA ASN A 93 17.49 0.86 -8.58
C ASN A 93 18.94 0.43 -8.79
N GLU A 94 19.77 0.62 -7.77
CA GLU A 94 21.17 0.23 -7.74
C GLU A 94 21.33 -1.03 -6.89
N LYS A 95 21.84 -2.09 -7.52
CA LYS A 95 22.29 -3.33 -6.89
C LYS A 95 23.80 -3.46 -7.08
N THR A 96 24.45 -4.34 -6.32
CA THR A 96 25.90 -4.54 -6.34
C THR A 96 26.53 -4.64 -7.74
N THR A 97 25.82 -5.24 -8.70
CA THR A 97 26.33 -5.50 -10.05
C THR A 97 25.55 -4.82 -11.16
N THR A 98 24.41 -4.19 -10.86
CA THR A 98 23.48 -3.70 -11.89
C THR A 98 22.76 -2.45 -11.44
N THR A 99 22.54 -1.53 -12.39
CA THR A 99 21.66 -0.39 -12.22
C THR A 99 20.53 -0.49 -13.22
N THR A 100 19.29 -0.52 -12.74
CA THR A 100 18.09 -0.52 -13.58
C THR A 100 17.27 0.74 -13.34
N ARG A 101 16.34 1.03 -14.25
CA ARG A 101 15.39 2.13 -14.12
C ARG A 101 13.98 1.59 -14.11
N PHE A 102 13.10 2.24 -13.36
CA PHE A 102 11.67 1.94 -13.32
C PHE A 102 10.88 3.25 -13.30
N LEU A 103 9.62 3.20 -13.74
CA LEU A 103 8.76 4.38 -13.79
C LEU A 103 8.59 4.97 -12.39
N ASN A 104 8.69 6.29 -12.29
CA ASN A 104 8.44 6.98 -11.05
C ASN A 104 6.97 6.77 -10.61
N PRO A 105 6.71 6.22 -9.42
CA PRO A 105 5.35 5.92 -8.96
C PRO A 105 4.54 7.17 -8.59
N THR A 106 5.14 8.36 -8.50
CA THR A 106 4.47 9.60 -8.04
C THR A 106 3.21 9.95 -8.83
N LYS A 107 3.27 9.85 -10.17
CA LYS A 107 2.10 10.10 -11.04
C LYS A 107 0.98 9.09 -10.83
N ALA A 108 1.35 7.82 -10.61
CA ALA A 108 0.40 6.76 -10.31
C ALA A 108 -0.25 6.97 -8.93
N CYS A 109 0.55 7.42 -7.95
CA CYS A 109 0.07 7.79 -6.62
C CYS A 109 -0.97 8.92 -6.69
N GLU A 110 -0.66 10.01 -7.41
CA GLU A 110 -1.58 11.13 -7.60
C GLU A 110 -2.90 10.68 -8.25
N SER A 111 -2.80 9.93 -9.34
CA SER A 111 -3.98 9.42 -10.07
C SER A 111 -4.83 8.49 -9.21
N HIS A 112 -4.21 7.59 -8.44
CA HIS A 112 -4.93 6.65 -7.57
C HIS A 112 -5.53 7.34 -6.36
N LYS A 113 -4.82 8.30 -5.75
CA LYS A 113 -5.36 9.12 -4.66
C LYS A 113 -6.64 9.83 -5.11
N LYS A 114 -6.60 10.50 -6.26
CA LYS A 114 -7.78 11.16 -6.85
C LYS A 114 -8.92 10.18 -7.11
N TYR A 115 -8.61 8.99 -7.66
CA TYR A 115 -9.61 7.94 -7.86
C TYR A 115 -10.31 7.54 -6.55
N ILE A 116 -9.55 7.36 -5.47
CA ILE A 116 -10.11 7.02 -4.15
C ILE A 116 -10.93 8.19 -3.58
N GLU A 117 -10.45 9.43 -3.68
CA GLU A 117 -11.19 10.64 -3.29
C GLU A 117 -12.54 10.74 -4.03
N ASP A 118 -12.56 10.49 -5.34
CA ASP A 118 -13.75 10.52 -6.18
C ASP A 118 -14.77 9.41 -5.84
N LEU A 119 -14.33 8.28 -5.27
CA LEU A 119 -15.21 7.21 -4.79
C LEU A 119 -15.84 7.56 -3.44
N ILE A 120 -15.03 8.08 -2.52
CA ILE A 120 -15.42 8.34 -1.13
C ILE A 120 -16.32 9.57 -1.02
N LYS A 121 -15.96 10.66 -1.71
CA LYS A 121 -16.67 11.96 -1.69
C LYS A 121 -17.01 12.41 -0.27
N SER A 122 -16.07 12.30 0.66
CA SER A 122 -16.21 12.75 2.04
C SER A 122 -14.96 13.52 2.49
N ASN A 123 -15.07 14.22 3.63
CA ASN A 123 -13.96 14.99 4.21
C ASN A 123 -12.95 14.10 4.95
N THR A 124 -13.02 12.79 4.76
CA THR A 124 -12.10 11.85 5.39
C THR A 124 -10.68 12.09 4.90
N PRO A 125 -9.69 12.31 5.79
CA PRO A 125 -8.31 12.50 5.39
C PRO A 125 -7.77 11.28 4.62
N ILE A 126 -7.17 11.55 3.45
CA ILE A 126 -6.55 10.52 2.60
C ILE A 126 -5.06 10.82 2.44
N GLN A 127 -4.25 9.91 2.97
CA GLN A 127 -2.79 9.94 2.83
C GLN A 127 -2.33 8.87 1.87
N ILE A 128 -1.21 9.15 1.19
CA ILE A 128 -0.58 8.18 0.31
C ILE A 128 0.92 8.15 0.54
N SER A 129 1.47 6.94 0.60
CA SER A 129 2.90 6.70 0.78
C SER A 129 3.38 5.63 -0.19
N ILE A 130 4.67 5.64 -0.52
CA ILE A 130 5.31 4.65 -1.38
C ILE A 130 6.04 3.67 -0.48
N LEU A 131 5.66 2.40 -0.57
CA LEU A 131 6.19 1.32 0.25
C LEU A 131 7.18 0.46 -0.53
N PHE A 132 8.32 0.15 0.09
CA PHE A 132 9.32 -0.77 -0.43
C PHE A 132 9.58 -1.96 0.50
N SER A 133 10.10 -3.05 -0.06
CA SER A 133 10.57 -4.22 0.70
C SER A 133 11.53 -3.82 1.83
N ASN A 134 11.52 -4.59 2.92
CA ASN A 134 12.25 -4.28 4.16
C ASN A 134 13.80 -4.22 4.03
N ASP A 135 14.34 -4.78 2.96
CA ASP A 135 15.77 -4.82 2.62
C ASP A 135 16.18 -3.74 1.60
N THR A 136 15.27 -2.83 1.26
CA THR A 136 15.52 -1.71 0.33
C THR A 136 16.05 -0.48 1.06
N ASP A 137 17.03 0.19 0.48
CA ASP A 137 17.49 1.51 0.95
C ASP A 137 16.79 2.63 0.16
N VAL A 138 15.96 3.39 0.87
CA VAL A 138 15.18 4.52 0.33
C VAL A 138 15.70 5.88 0.78
N SER A 139 16.83 5.94 1.50
CA SER A 139 17.38 7.17 2.11
C SER A 139 17.73 8.28 1.11
N LYS A 140 17.94 7.91 -0.15
CA LYS A 140 18.31 8.83 -1.24
C LYS A 140 17.12 9.28 -2.10
N VAL A 141 15.90 8.87 -1.76
CA VAL A 141 14.69 9.26 -2.49
C VAL A 141 14.22 10.64 -2.04
N LYS A 142 13.96 11.53 -2.99
CA LYS A 142 13.43 12.88 -2.76
C LYS A 142 12.02 13.00 -3.34
N SER A 143 11.05 12.48 -2.61
CA SER A 143 9.65 12.41 -3.04
C SER A 143 8.79 13.41 -2.26
N ASN A 144 7.73 13.91 -2.89
CA ASN A 144 6.67 14.69 -2.23
C ASN A 144 5.69 13.81 -1.45
N TYR A 145 5.69 12.51 -1.72
CA TYR A 145 5.03 11.49 -0.91
C TYR A 145 6.03 10.86 0.05
N ASP A 146 5.56 10.49 1.23
CA ASP A 146 6.35 9.70 2.17
C ASP A 146 6.78 8.38 1.54
N VAL A 147 8.03 8.00 1.79
CA VAL A 147 8.63 6.76 1.32
C VAL A 147 9.09 5.97 2.54
N CYS A 148 8.59 4.74 2.68
CA CYS A 148 8.83 3.91 3.85
C CYS A 148 8.99 2.43 3.47
N LEU A 149 9.45 1.64 4.44
CA LEU A 149 9.59 0.20 4.28
C LEU A 149 8.33 -0.50 4.76
N PHE A 150 8.09 -1.74 4.29
CA PHE A 150 6.91 -2.52 4.66
C PHE A 150 6.71 -2.58 6.17
N LYS A 151 7.75 -2.84 6.97
CA LYS A 151 7.70 -2.93 8.43
C LYS A 151 7.23 -1.66 9.12
N ASP A 152 7.36 -0.50 8.47
CA ASP A 152 7.09 0.82 9.06
C ASP A 152 5.67 1.32 8.76
N PHE A 153 4.87 0.59 7.96
CA PHE A 153 3.59 1.09 7.48
C PHE A 153 2.57 1.39 8.60
N ILE A 154 2.54 0.59 9.67
CA ILE A 154 1.68 0.86 10.83
C ILE A 154 2.09 2.16 11.52
N HIS A 155 3.39 2.43 11.62
CA HIS A 155 3.88 3.70 12.15
C HIS A 155 3.45 4.87 11.26
N CYS A 156 3.49 4.68 9.94
CA CYS A 156 2.99 5.68 8.99
C CYS A 156 1.49 5.97 9.16
N ILE A 157 0.69 5.00 9.59
CA ILE A 157 -0.74 5.22 9.89
C ILE A 157 -0.91 5.94 11.23
N LYS A 158 -0.21 5.46 12.27
CA LYS A 158 -0.36 5.94 13.65
C LYS A 158 0.21 7.35 13.91
N LYS A 159 0.94 7.93 12.95
CA LYS A 159 1.41 9.33 13.03
C LYS A 159 0.26 10.33 12.94
N ASP A 160 -0.84 9.95 12.31
CA ASP A 160 -2.01 10.80 12.15
C ASP A 160 -2.92 10.73 13.38
N THR A 161 -3.77 11.74 13.54
CA THR A 161 -4.75 11.78 14.64
C THR A 161 -6.00 10.99 14.26
N GLU A 162 -6.60 10.33 15.24
CA GLU A 162 -7.88 9.64 15.05
C GLU A 162 -8.96 10.64 14.59
N CYS A 163 -9.63 10.31 13.48
CA CYS A 163 -10.57 11.20 12.80
C CYS A 163 -11.79 10.48 12.21
N ILE A 164 -11.85 9.14 12.28
CA ILE A 164 -12.97 8.34 11.74
C ILE A 164 -13.52 7.39 12.81
N THR A 165 -14.84 7.23 12.90
CA THR A 165 -15.49 6.21 13.74
C THR A 165 -15.47 4.81 13.10
N ASN A 166 -15.74 3.77 13.90
CA ASN A 166 -15.75 2.40 13.40
C ASN A 166 -16.81 2.16 12.31
N GLU A 167 -17.97 2.80 12.41
CA GLU A 167 -19.06 2.70 11.43
C GLU A 167 -18.63 3.33 10.11
N ASN A 168 -18.05 4.53 10.16
CA ASN A 168 -17.59 5.25 8.99
C ASN A 168 -16.47 4.49 8.26
N ILE A 169 -15.59 3.77 8.96
CA ILE A 169 -14.58 2.91 8.32
C ILE A 169 -15.23 1.89 7.38
N VAL A 170 -16.32 1.26 7.81
CA VAL A 170 -17.03 0.25 7.01
C VAL A 170 -17.76 0.92 5.86
N THR A 171 -18.48 2.02 6.12
CA THR A 171 -19.20 2.77 5.08
C THR A 171 -18.27 3.29 3.98
N GLU A 172 -17.11 3.85 4.34
CA GLU A 172 -16.14 4.34 3.35
C GLU A 172 -15.53 3.20 2.52
N PHE A 173 -15.24 2.06 3.15
CA PHE A 173 -14.78 0.88 2.43
C PHE A 173 -15.83 0.35 1.44
N GLU A 174 -17.11 0.32 1.84
CA GLU A 174 -18.21 -0.18 1.00
C GLU A 174 -18.39 0.64 -0.29
N LYS A 175 -18.16 1.95 -0.24
CA LYS A 175 -18.16 2.82 -1.44
C LYS A 175 -17.12 2.40 -2.48
N CYS A 176 -16.03 1.75 -2.06
CA CYS A 176 -14.94 1.35 -2.94
C CYS A 176 -15.07 -0.08 -3.51
N ILE A 177 -15.89 -0.95 -2.91
CA ILE A 177 -16.08 -2.34 -3.36
C ILE A 177 -17.37 -2.58 -4.16
N GLY A 178 -18.32 -1.65 -4.11
CA GLY A 178 -19.67 -1.80 -4.67
C GLY A 178 -19.81 -1.54 -6.18
N ARG A 179 -18.76 -1.73 -6.99
CA ARG A 179 -18.80 -1.55 -8.45
C ARG A 179 -18.10 -2.68 -9.18
#